data_AF-A0A7K2NA22-F1
#
_entry.id   AF-A0A7K2NA22-F1
#
_cell.length_a   1.000
_cell.length_b   1.000
_cell.length_c   1.000
_cell.angle_alpha   90.00
_cell.angle_beta   90.00
_cell.angle_gamma   90.00
#
_symmetry.space_group_name_H-M   'P 1'
#
loop_
_entity.id
_entity.type
_entity.pdbx_description
1 polymer ?
#
loop_
_entity_poly.entity_id
_entity_poly.type
_entity_poly.pdbx_seq_one_letter_code
_entity_poly.pdbx_strand_id
1 'polypeptide(L)'
;MDQQPPHWHAYSYTGRSYSDGQARRGEAPETYEPFLVEDWLRKPARLISETFTDVDSAVDWLRDCYASHVPLDAASFPVDMRLHYSRATLLQERGRDVVLGYYSTGRDYVTRALIACPRPKRHAYSEEPPRCPAPL
;
A
#
# COMPACT_ATOMS: atom_id res chain seq x y z
N MET A 1 15.18 22.50 3.12
CA MET A 1 14.53 21.30 2.56
C MET A 1 13.98 20.56 3.75
N ASP A 2 12.75 20.90 4.12
CA ASP A 2 12.11 20.40 5.33
C ASP A 2 11.95 18.89 5.18
N GLN A 3 12.79 18.13 5.89
CA GLN A 3 12.71 16.68 5.89
C GLN A 3 11.56 16.30 6.80
N GLN A 4 10.42 15.97 6.20
CA GLN A 4 9.30 15.38 6.90
C GLN A 4 9.73 14.03 7.50
N PRO A 5 9.31 13.70 8.73
CA PRO A 5 9.61 12.40 9.31
C PRO A 5 9.07 11.29 8.39
N PRO A 6 9.76 10.13 8.31
CA PRO A 6 9.26 8.99 7.56
C PRO A 6 7.86 8.59 8.03
N HIS A 7 6.95 8.43 7.09
CA HIS A 7 5.57 8.01 7.32
C HIS A 7 5.10 7.10 6.17
N TRP A 8 3.92 6.49 6.34
CA TRP A 8 3.29 5.67 5.32
C TRP A 8 1.90 6.18 5.00
N HIS A 9 1.59 6.34 3.72
CA HIS A 9 0.22 6.55 3.28
C HIS A 9 -0.42 5.19 2.96
N ALA A 10 -1.57 4.96 3.56
CA ALA A 10 -2.38 3.78 3.35
C ALA A 10 -3.34 3.98 2.19
N TYR A 11 -3.40 3.01 1.28
CA TYR A 11 -4.37 2.96 0.19
C TYR A 11 -5.09 1.62 0.20
N SER A 12 -6.36 1.64 -0.18
CA SER A 12 -7.21 0.45 -0.16
C SER A 12 -8.09 0.33 -1.39
N TYR A 13 -8.24 -0.91 -1.85
CA TYR A 13 -9.21 -1.30 -2.87
C TYR A 13 -9.84 -2.65 -2.48
N THR A 14 -11.17 -2.75 -2.58
CA THR A 14 -11.90 -4.01 -2.54
C THR A 14 -12.89 -4.00 -3.71
N GLY A 15 -12.91 -5.05 -4.52
CA GLY A 15 -13.89 -5.21 -5.59
C GLY A 15 -13.46 -6.29 -6.57
N ARG A 16 -13.88 -6.19 -7.84
CA ARG A 16 -13.37 -7.13 -8.87
C ARG A 16 -11.91 -6.86 -9.19
N SER A 17 -11.18 -7.89 -9.63
CA SER A 17 -9.87 -7.70 -10.23
C SER A 17 -9.99 -7.18 -11.65
N TYR A 18 -8.94 -6.49 -12.11
CA TYR A 18 -8.79 -6.00 -13.47
C TYR A 18 -7.50 -6.55 -14.04
N SER A 19 -7.57 -7.04 -15.29
CA SER A 19 -6.33 -7.38 -16.01
C SER A 19 -5.54 -6.12 -16.37
N ASP A 20 -4.23 -6.26 -16.58
CA ASP A 20 -3.36 -5.17 -17.03
C ASP A 20 -3.92 -4.42 -18.25
N GLY A 21 -4.48 -5.15 -19.21
CA GLY A 21 -5.08 -4.56 -20.41
C GLY A 21 -6.28 -3.68 -20.08
N GLN A 22 -7.14 -4.09 -19.14
CA GLN A 22 -8.30 -3.31 -18.72
C GLN A 22 -7.87 -2.07 -17.92
N ALA A 23 -6.91 -2.23 -17.00
CA ALA A 23 -6.36 -1.11 -16.24
C ALA A 23 -5.70 -0.06 -17.16
N ARG A 24 -4.94 -0.47 -18.19
CA ARG A 24 -4.35 0.45 -19.19
C ARG A 24 -5.39 1.19 -20.02
N ARG A 25 -6.57 0.59 -20.24
CA ARG A 25 -7.70 1.23 -20.93
C ARG A 25 -8.55 2.13 -20.02
N GLY A 26 -8.18 2.27 -18.74
CA GLY A 26 -8.91 3.10 -17.78
C GLY A 26 -10.23 2.48 -17.30
N GLU A 27 -10.41 1.17 -17.44
CA GLU A 27 -11.62 0.49 -16.97
C GLU A 27 -11.62 0.25 -15.44
N ALA A 28 -10.43 0.25 -14.84
CA ALA A 28 -10.26 0.11 -13.40
C ALA A 28 -10.59 1.44 -12.69
N PRO A 29 -11.24 1.40 -11.52
CA PRO A 29 -11.48 2.61 -10.74
C PRO A 29 -10.15 3.22 -10.28
N GLU A 30 -10.15 4.50 -9.98
CA GLU A 30 -8.94 5.21 -9.56
C GLU A 30 -8.36 4.69 -8.22
N THR A 31 -9.18 4.05 -7.40
CA THR A 31 -8.75 3.35 -6.18
C THR A 31 -7.96 2.07 -6.46
N TYR A 32 -8.06 1.50 -7.67
CA TYR A 32 -7.33 0.30 -8.07
C TYR A 32 -5.82 0.54 -8.07
N GLU A 33 -5.07 -0.52 -7.81
CA GLU A 33 -3.61 -0.44 -7.72
C GLU A 33 -2.94 0.00 -9.04
N PRO A 34 -1.88 0.82 -8.96
CA PRO A 34 -1.09 1.18 -10.12
C PRO A 34 -0.17 0.03 -10.54
N PHE A 35 0.40 0.13 -11.75
CA PHE A 35 1.38 -0.83 -12.27
C PHE A 35 2.71 -0.80 -11.51
N LEU A 36 3.15 0.39 -11.09
CA LEU A 36 4.39 0.58 -10.35
C LEU A 36 4.08 1.04 -8.94
N VAL A 37 4.77 0.48 -7.94
CA VAL A 37 4.56 0.82 -6.52
C VAL A 37 4.84 2.31 -6.22
N GLU A 38 5.74 2.94 -6.97
CA GLU A 38 6.03 4.37 -6.81
C GLU A 38 4.91 5.29 -7.28
N ASP A 39 4.03 4.81 -8.17
CA ASP A 39 2.91 5.60 -8.69
C ASP A 39 1.75 5.73 -7.69
N TRP A 40 1.76 4.99 -6.58
CA TRP A 40 0.80 5.20 -5.49
C TRP A 40 0.85 6.63 -4.96
N LEU A 41 2.03 7.21 -4.79
CA LEU A 41 2.18 8.59 -4.31
C LEU A 41 1.79 9.65 -5.34
N ARG A 42 1.60 9.27 -6.61
CA ARG A 42 1.09 10.15 -7.66
C ARG A 42 -0.45 10.21 -7.66
N LYS A 43 -1.12 9.30 -6.94
CA LYS A 43 -2.58 9.33 -6.81
C LYS A 43 -3.03 10.55 -5.98
N PRO A 44 -4.24 11.07 -6.20
CA PRO A 44 -4.76 12.18 -5.41
C PRO A 44 -4.82 11.87 -3.91
N ALA A 45 -4.51 12.87 -3.08
CA ALA A 45 -4.52 12.77 -1.62
C ALA A 45 -5.82 12.22 -1.04
N ARG A 46 -6.97 12.53 -1.68
CA ARG A 46 -8.29 12.02 -1.26
C ARG A 46 -8.45 10.49 -1.32
N LEU A 47 -7.51 9.79 -1.95
CA LEU A 47 -7.49 8.33 -2.00
C LEU A 47 -6.68 7.70 -0.86
N ILE A 48 -5.99 8.51 -0.06
CA ILE A 48 -5.32 8.05 1.15
C ILE A 48 -6.39 7.70 2.16
N SER A 49 -6.40 6.44 2.57
CA SER A 49 -7.30 5.94 3.63
C SER A 49 -6.84 6.45 4.99
N GLU A 50 -5.53 6.46 5.22
CA GLU A 50 -4.91 6.89 6.48
C GLU A 50 -3.42 7.20 6.28
N THR A 51 -2.81 7.94 7.21
CA THR A 51 -1.36 8.19 7.22
C THR A 51 -0.80 7.78 8.58
N PHE A 52 0.26 6.96 8.57
CA PHE A 52 0.88 6.42 9.78
C PHE A 52 2.30 6.94 9.96
N THR A 53 2.64 7.35 11.18
CA THR A 53 4.00 7.77 11.56
C THR A 53 4.73 6.71 12.39
N ASP A 54 4.06 5.60 12.71
CA ASP A 54 4.61 4.50 13.47
C ASP A 54 4.18 3.15 12.88
N VAL A 55 5.02 2.13 13.10
CA VAL A 55 4.82 0.80 12.50
C VAL A 55 3.66 0.04 13.17
N ASP A 56 3.43 0.25 14.46
CA ASP A 56 2.41 -0.50 15.19
C ASP A 56 1.01 -0.13 14.67
N SER A 57 0.71 1.17 14.56
CA SER A 57 -0.55 1.67 13.98
C SER A 57 -0.75 1.21 12.54
N ALA A 58 0.30 1.22 11.72
CA ALA A 58 0.23 0.75 10.34
C ALA A 58 -0.07 -0.76 10.23
N VAL A 59 0.52 -1.57 11.12
CA VAL A 59 0.27 -3.02 11.19
C VAL A 59 -1.12 -3.32 11.77
N ASP A 60 -1.60 -2.51 12.70
CA ASP A 60 -2.95 -2.64 13.26
C ASP A 60 -4.00 -2.35 12.19
N TRP A 61 -3.79 -1.34 11.35
CA TRP A 61 -4.62 -1.09 10.18
C TRP A 61 -4.67 -2.29 9.21
N LEU A 62 -3.53 -2.96 8.97
CA LEU A 62 -3.49 -4.18 8.18
C LEU A 62 -4.27 -5.34 8.84
N ARG A 63 -4.22 -5.45 10.18
CA ARG A 63 -4.98 -6.45 10.93
C ARG A 63 -6.48 -6.25 10.73
N ASP A 64 -6.96 -5.01 10.84
CA ASP A 64 -8.37 -4.65 10.64
C ASP A 64 -8.82 -4.92 9.20
N CYS A 65 -7.94 -4.64 8.23
CA CYS A 65 -8.17 -4.97 6.83
C CYS A 65 -8.36 -6.48 6.61
N TYR A 66 -7.51 -7.32 7.21
CA TYR A 66 -7.62 -8.78 7.12
C TYR A 66 -8.83 -9.32 7.87
N ALA A 67 -9.20 -8.73 9.00
CA ALA A 67 -10.42 -9.11 9.73
C ALA A 67 -11.68 -8.82 8.89
N SER A 68 -11.69 -7.71 8.17
CA SER A 68 -12.80 -7.31 7.30
C SER A 68 -12.87 -8.12 5.99
N HIS A 69 -11.71 -8.51 5.45
CA HIS A 69 -11.60 -9.27 4.20
C HIS A 69 -10.57 -10.38 4.37
N VAL A 70 -11.00 -11.52 4.91
CA VAL A 70 -10.11 -12.65 5.21
C VAL A 70 -9.55 -13.23 3.89
N PRO A 71 -8.22 -13.42 3.75
CA PRO A 71 -7.63 -14.05 2.56
C PRO A 71 -8.13 -15.48 2.35
N LEU A 72 -8.41 -15.85 1.11
CA LEU A 72 -8.89 -17.19 0.74
C LEU A 72 -7.92 -18.30 1.15
N ASP A 73 -6.62 -18.01 1.11
CA ASP A 73 -5.51 -18.91 1.43
C ASP A 73 -5.03 -18.80 2.89
N ALA A 74 -5.81 -18.17 3.79
CA ALA A 74 -5.43 -17.97 5.19
C ALA A 74 -5.16 -19.28 5.96
N ALA A 75 -5.73 -20.42 5.54
CA ALA A 75 -5.44 -21.72 6.12
C ALA A 75 -3.99 -22.18 5.87
N SER A 76 -3.43 -21.84 4.71
CA SER A 76 -2.06 -22.21 4.32
C SER A 76 -1.05 -21.12 4.65
N PHE A 77 -1.46 -19.85 4.59
CA PHE A 77 -0.62 -18.71 4.93
C PHE A 77 -1.37 -17.77 5.89
N PRO A 78 -1.28 -18.03 7.21
CA PRO A 78 -2.05 -17.35 8.25
C PRO A 78 -1.84 -15.83 8.32
N VAL A 79 -2.87 -15.13 8.78
CA VAL A 79 -2.86 -13.66 8.93
C VAL A 79 -1.71 -13.19 9.83
N ASP A 80 -1.45 -13.86 10.95
CA ASP A 80 -0.36 -13.49 11.86
C ASP A 80 1.01 -13.54 11.19
N MET A 81 1.22 -14.52 10.29
CA MET A 81 2.45 -14.62 9.52
C MET A 81 2.59 -13.48 8.51
N ARG A 82 1.48 -13.07 7.85
CA ARG A 82 1.45 -11.90 6.96
C ARG A 82 1.75 -10.60 7.70
N LEU A 83 1.15 -10.42 8.87
CA LEU A 83 1.38 -9.26 9.74
C LEU A 83 2.83 -9.23 10.23
N HIS A 84 3.41 -10.39 10.58
CA HIS A 84 4.82 -10.49 10.94
C HIS A 84 5.73 -10.02 9.80
N TYR A 85 5.53 -10.50 8.57
CA TYR A 85 6.33 -10.07 7.42
C TYR A 85 6.12 -8.60 7.06
N SER A 86 4.90 -8.09 7.20
CA SER A 86 4.58 -6.67 6.97
C SER A 86 5.30 -5.79 7.97
N ARG A 87 5.23 -6.12 9.28
CA ARG A 87 5.97 -5.43 10.34
C ARG A 87 7.48 -5.45 10.07
N ALA A 88 8.04 -6.62 9.76
CA ALA A 88 9.47 -6.76 9.47
C ALA A 88 9.90 -5.92 8.26
N THR A 89 9.04 -5.78 7.25
CA THR A 89 9.26 -4.93 6.08
C THR A 89 9.26 -3.44 6.43
N LEU A 90 8.29 -2.99 7.23
CA LEU A 90 8.17 -1.60 7.65
C LEU A 90 9.32 -1.16 8.56
N LEU A 91 9.85 -2.07 9.39
CA LEU A 91 10.99 -1.82 10.29
C LEU A 91 12.35 -1.73 9.60
N GLN A 92 12.45 -2.01 8.29
CA GLN A 92 13.72 -1.86 7.58
C GLN A 92 14.15 -0.39 7.56
N GLU A 93 15.46 -0.11 7.62
CA GLU A 93 16.04 1.24 7.80
C GLU A 93 15.51 2.32 6.85
N ARG A 94 15.04 1.93 5.66
CA ARG A 94 14.51 2.86 4.66
C ARG A 94 13.00 3.05 4.70
N GLY A 95 12.28 2.38 5.61
CA GLY A 95 10.82 2.28 5.61
C GLY A 95 10.36 1.72 4.27
N ARG A 96 10.25 0.39 4.13
CA ARG A 96 9.81 -0.18 2.85
C ARG A 96 8.31 -0.13 2.71
N ASP A 97 7.86 -0.21 1.46
CA ASP A 97 6.45 -0.36 1.15
C ASP A 97 5.98 -1.76 1.50
N VAL A 98 4.72 -1.85 1.92
CA VAL A 98 3.98 -3.12 1.98
C VAL A 98 2.84 -3.01 0.98
N VAL A 99 2.84 -3.85 -0.05
CA VAL A 99 1.74 -3.93 -1.02
C VAL A 99 1.23 -5.37 -1.05
N LEU A 100 -0.06 -5.52 -0.83
CA LEU A 100 -0.72 -6.80 -0.65
C LEU A 100 -1.86 -6.88 -1.66
N GLY A 101 -1.88 -7.94 -2.47
CA GLY A 101 -2.98 -8.28 -3.37
C GLY A 101 -3.42 -9.71 -3.10
N TYR A 102 -4.71 -9.94 -2.85
CA TYR A 102 -5.26 -11.28 -2.60
C TYR A 102 -6.75 -11.34 -2.89
N TYR A 103 -7.27 -12.55 -3.07
CA TYR A 103 -8.71 -12.80 -3.09
C TYR A 103 -9.20 -13.11 -1.68
N SER A 104 -10.30 -12.49 -1.27
CA SER A 104 -10.95 -12.77 0.00
C SER A 104 -11.82 -14.02 -0.07
N THR A 105 -12.21 -14.57 1.09
CA THR A 105 -13.24 -15.63 1.17
C THR A 105 -14.59 -15.18 0.61
N GLY A 106 -14.85 -13.87 0.57
CA GLY A 106 -16.00 -13.25 -0.09
C GLY A 106 -15.89 -13.17 -1.62
N ARG A 107 -14.79 -13.65 -2.21
CA ARG A 107 -14.46 -13.62 -3.65
C ARG A 107 -14.18 -12.23 -4.23
N ASP A 108 -13.99 -11.23 -3.38
CA ASP A 108 -13.47 -9.93 -3.81
C ASP A 108 -11.96 -9.99 -3.98
N TYR A 109 -11.44 -9.27 -4.97
CA TYR A 109 -10.05 -8.88 -5.04
C TYR A 109 -9.79 -7.71 -4.09
N VAL A 110 -8.74 -7.83 -3.30
CA VAL A 110 -8.38 -6.91 -2.23
C VAL A 110 -6.95 -6.45 -2.43
N THR A 111 -6.75 -5.13 -2.52
CA THR A 111 -5.43 -4.51 -2.43
C THR A 111 -5.32 -3.66 -1.17
N ARG A 112 -4.23 -3.84 -0.41
CA ARG A 112 -3.85 -2.96 0.71
C ARG A 112 -2.40 -2.54 0.53
N ALA A 113 -2.16 -1.24 0.54
CA ALA A 113 -0.84 -0.68 0.32
C ALA A 113 -0.48 0.32 1.42
N LEU A 114 0.67 0.13 2.07
CA LEU A 114 1.34 1.09 2.93
C LEU A 114 2.57 1.59 2.18
N ILE A 115 2.57 2.84 1.76
CA ILE A 115 3.58 3.40 0.85
C ILE A 115 4.43 4.42 1.60
N ALA A 116 5.72 4.15 1.65
CA ALA A 116 6.66 4.98 2.38
C ALA A 116 6.83 6.36 1.73
N CYS A 117 6.83 7.39 2.57
CA CYS A 117 6.94 8.79 2.18
C CYS A 117 7.78 9.57 3.23
N PRO A 118 8.68 10.48 2.84
CA PRO A 118 9.08 10.77 1.46
C PRO A 118 9.89 9.64 0.82
N ARG A 119 9.86 9.57 -0.51
CA ARG A 119 10.70 8.62 -1.26
C ARG A 119 12.13 9.16 -1.40
N PRO A 120 13.17 8.36 -1.09
CA PRO A 120 14.53 8.74 -1.41
C PRO A 120 14.73 8.68 -2.93
N LYS A 121 15.55 9.61 -3.45
CA LYS A 121 16.03 9.52 -4.83
C LYS A 121 16.82 8.22 -5.00
N ARG A 122 16.51 7.43 -6.04
CA ARG A 122 17.12 6.10 -6.25
C ARG A 122 18.61 6.24 -6.57
N HIS A 123 18.95 7.07 -7.57
CA HIS A 123 20.32 7.40 -7.99
C HIS A 123 20.39 8.82 -8.56
N ALA A 124 21.59 9.37 -8.74
CA ALA A 124 21.78 10.77 -9.16
C ALA A 124 21.00 11.18 -10.44
N TYR A 125 20.85 10.24 -11.38
CA TYR A 125 20.20 10.46 -12.67
C TYR A 125 18.75 9.96 -12.77
N SER A 126 18.19 9.42 -11.68
CA SER A 126 16.77 9.02 -11.70
C SER A 126 15.87 10.26 -11.72
N GLU A 127 14.63 10.09 -12.20
CA GLU A 127 13.58 11.08 -11.99
C GLU A 127 13.46 11.45 -10.51
N GLU A 128 13.02 12.69 -10.28
CA GLU A 128 12.77 13.15 -8.92
C GLU A 128 11.57 12.40 -8.35
N PRO A 129 11.67 11.86 -7.11
CA PRO A 129 10.55 11.19 -6.48
C PRO A 129 9.31 12.09 -6.41
N PRO A 130 8.09 11.51 -6.46
CA PRO A 130 6.87 12.26 -6.25
C PRO A 130 6.90 12.94 -4.87
N ARG A 131 6.40 14.18 -4.82
CA ARG A 131 6.21 14.91 -3.57
C ARG A 131 5.19 14.19 -2.68
N CYS A 132 5.26 14.42 -1.37
CA CYS A 132 4.25 13.93 -0.45
C CYS A 132 2.86 14.45 -0.87
N PRO A 133 1.88 13.58 -1.16
CA PRO A 133 0.55 13.99 -1.58
C PRO A 133 -0.29 14.58 -0.44
N ALA A 134 0.00 14.24 0.82
CA ALA A 134 -0.71 14.74 2.00
C ALA A 134 0.30 15.00 3.14
N PRO A 135 1.01 16.14 3.11
CA PRO A 135 1.98 16.45 4.14
C PRO A 135 1.33 16.56 5.52
N LEU A 136 1.95 15.91 6.52
CA LEU A 136 1.70 16.08 7.95
C LEU A 136 1.98 17.52 8.42
#